data_AF-A0A9W4SEZ9-F1
#
_entry.id   AF-A0A9W4SEZ9-F1
#
_cell.length_a   1.000
_cell.length_b   1.000
_cell.length_c   1.000
_cell.angle_alpha   90.00
_cell.angle_beta   90.00
_cell.angle_gamma   90.00
#
_symmetry.space_group_name_H-M   'P 1'
#
loop_
_entity.id
_entity.type
_entity.pdbx_description
1 polymer ?
#
loop_
_entity_poly.entity_id
_entity_poly.type
_entity_poly.pdbx_seq_one_letter_code
_entity_poly.pdbx_strand_id
1 'polypeptide(L)'
;MDSDTYFSLVGELVLLHKTEIQDKKKLEERWKGSYYIHADLGNGVYKLRTMDRKVLKVPINGARLKKYHQCALSEPIVLIEN
;
A
#
# COMPACT_ATOMS: atom_id res chain seq x y z
N MET A 1 -24.58 13.77 6.62
CA MET A 1 -23.74 12.84 5.84
C MET A 1 -22.56 13.65 5.40
N ASP A 2 -21.51 13.64 6.22
CA ASP A 2 -20.47 14.66 6.18
C ASP A 2 -19.45 14.36 5.08
N SER A 3 -19.26 15.36 4.21
CA SER A 3 -18.40 15.37 3.02
C SER A 3 -16.90 15.29 3.35
N ASP A 4 -16.52 15.36 4.63
CA ASP A 4 -15.14 15.64 5.05
C ASP A 4 -14.27 14.38 5.23
N THR A 5 -14.80 13.19 4.94
CA THR A 5 -14.04 11.93 4.96
C THR A 5 -13.69 11.43 3.55
N TYR A 6 -13.43 12.33 2.61
CA TYR A 6 -12.78 12.00 1.33
C TYR A 6 -11.31 12.45 1.37
N PHE A 7 -10.58 12.03 2.40
CA PHE A 7 -9.12 12.07 2.34
C PHE A 7 -8.71 11.19 1.18
N SER A 8 -8.34 11.82 0.06
CA SER A 8 -7.83 11.14 -1.12
C SER A 8 -6.64 10.28 -0.70
N LEU A 9 -6.81 8.96 -0.77
CA LEU A 9 -5.76 7.99 -0.45
C LEU A 9 -4.58 8.04 -1.43
N VAL A 10 -4.64 8.90 -2.45
CA VAL A 10 -3.58 9.11 -3.43
C VAL A 10 -2.29 9.50 -2.72
N GLY A 11 -1.22 8.75 -3.02
CA GLY A 11 0.08 8.90 -2.39
C GLY A 11 0.31 7.99 -1.19
N GLU A 12 -0.69 7.27 -0.67
CA GLU A 12 -0.46 6.26 0.36
C GLU A 12 0.27 5.03 -0.20
N LEU A 13 1.15 4.46 0.63
CA LEU A 13 1.81 3.20 0.35
C LEU A 13 0.92 2.02 0.78
N VAL A 14 0.77 1.06 -0.13
CA VAL A 14 -0.05 -0.13 0.05
C VAL A 14 0.64 -1.39 -0.45
N LEU A 15 0.22 -2.51 0.10
CA LEU A 15 0.50 -3.85 -0.38
C LEU A 15 -0.71 -4.38 -1.16
N LEU A 16 -0.44 -5.22 -2.16
CA LEU A 16 -1.45 -5.84 -3.01
C LEU A 16 -1.50 -7.35 -2.78
N HIS A 17 -2.69 -7.88 -2.51
CA HIS A 17 -2.92 -9.32 -2.36
C HIS A 17 -2.71 -10.08 -3.68
N LYS A 18 -1.89 -11.15 -3.63
CA LYS A 18 -1.64 -12.10 -4.73
C LYS A 18 -2.82 -13.08 -4.83
N THR A 19 -3.46 -13.13 -5.98
CA THR A 19 -4.62 -14.02 -6.24
C THR A 19 -4.22 -15.41 -6.75
N GLU A 20 -2.94 -15.63 -7.04
CA GLU A 20 -2.42 -16.82 -7.71
C GLU A 20 -1.92 -17.91 -6.74
N ILE A 21 -1.88 -17.63 -5.44
CA ILE A 21 -1.37 -18.57 -4.44
C ILE A 21 -2.43 -19.63 -4.16
N GLN A 22 -2.15 -20.87 -4.55
CA GLN A 22 -2.97 -22.04 -4.22
C GLN A 22 -2.90 -22.37 -2.72
N ASP A 23 -4.00 -22.86 -2.15
CA ASP A 23 -4.19 -23.11 -0.70
C ASP A 23 -3.14 -24.03 -0.04
N LYS A 24 -2.38 -24.79 -0.83
CA LYS A 24 -1.33 -25.70 -0.34
C LYS A 24 -0.04 -24.98 0.10
N LYS A 25 0.09 -23.67 -0.16
CA LYS A 25 1.29 -22.90 0.16
C LYS A 25 1.10 -21.98 1.37
N LYS A 26 1.05 -22.56 2.58
CA LYS A 26 0.67 -21.87 3.82
C LYS A 26 1.63 -20.75 4.27
N LEU A 27 2.92 -20.85 3.93
CA LEU A 27 3.95 -19.91 4.38
C LEU A 27 4.44 -18.94 3.30
N GLU A 28 3.85 -18.96 2.11
CA GLU A 28 4.23 -18.02 1.04
C GLU A 28 3.74 -16.62 1.34
N GLU A 29 4.57 -15.63 0.98
CA GLU A 29 4.21 -14.22 1.06
C GLU A 29 3.00 -13.93 0.15
N ARG A 30 1.87 -13.54 0.75
CA ARG A 30 0.59 -13.27 0.07
C ARG A 30 0.46 -11.84 -0.42
N TRP A 31 1.28 -10.94 0.09
CA TRP A 31 1.24 -9.52 -0.21
C TRP A 31 2.46 -9.13 -1.05
N LYS A 32 2.24 -8.45 -2.18
CA LYS A 32 3.33 -7.91 -3.01
C LYS A 32 3.33 -6.39 -2.95
N GLY A 33 4.50 -5.80 -3.16
CA GLY A 33 4.68 -4.34 -3.15
C GLY A 33 5.93 -3.95 -2.38
N SER A 34 6.10 -2.68 -2.03
CA SER A 34 5.09 -1.61 -1.93
C SER A 34 4.65 -0.96 -3.26
N TYR A 35 3.44 -0.37 -3.25
CA TYR A 35 2.89 0.46 -4.32
C TYR A 35 2.35 1.77 -3.74
N TYR A 36 2.31 2.82 -4.55
CA TYR A 36 1.54 4.02 -4.24
C TYR A 36 0.15 3.93 -4.86
N ILE A 37 -0.88 4.40 -4.16
CA ILE A 37 -2.16 4.76 -4.79
C ILE A 37 -1.89 5.97 -5.69
N HIS A 38 -2.10 5.79 -6.99
CA HIS A 38 -1.87 6.82 -8.01
C HIS A 38 -3.12 7.65 -8.29
N ALA A 39 -4.28 7.00 -8.34
CA ALA A 39 -5.57 7.66 -8.56
C ALA A 39 -6.68 6.84 -7.91
N ASP A 40 -7.65 7.55 -7.34
CA ASP A 40 -8.95 7.01 -6.99
C ASP A 40 -9.87 7.07 -8.22
N LEU A 41 -10.48 5.94 -8.58
CA LEU A 41 -11.44 5.85 -9.68
C LEU A 41 -12.89 5.81 -9.18
N GLY A 42 -13.11 5.98 -7.88
CA GLY A 42 -14.39 5.85 -7.20
C GLY A 42 -14.72 4.41 -6.83
N ASN A 43 -15.73 4.24 -5.96
CA ASN A 43 -16.26 2.95 -5.53
C ASN A 43 -15.19 1.99 -4.96
N GLY A 44 -14.15 2.54 -4.32
CA GLY A 44 -13.05 1.76 -3.76
C GLY A 44 -12.16 1.11 -4.82
N VAL A 45 -12.11 1.65 -6.05
CA VAL A 45 -11.22 1.17 -7.11
C VAL A 45 -10.08 2.15 -7.32
N TYR A 46 -8.85 1.64 -7.38
CA TYR A 46 -7.65 2.47 -7.44
C TYR A 46 -6.74 2.10 -8.61
N LYS A 47 -6.08 3.09 -9.20
CA LYS A 47 -4.85 2.86 -9.97
C LYS A 47 -3.67 2.85 -9.02
N LEU A 48 -2.79 1.87 -9.16
CA LEU A 48 -1.54 1.82 -8.42
C LEU A 48 -0.36 2.24 -9.31
N ARG A 49 0.69 2.76 -8.70
CA ARG A 49 2.00 2.91 -9.35
C ARG A 49 3.09 2.27 -8.52
N THR A 50 4.10 1.76 -9.20
CA THR A 50 5.35 1.29 -8.59
C THR A 50 6.15 2.46 -8.03
N MET A 51 7.19 2.14 -7.24
CA MET A 51 8.15 3.12 -6.72
C MET A 51 8.82 3.89 -7.86
N ASP A 52 9.12 3.22 -8.98
CA ASP A 52 9.69 3.79 -10.21
C ASP A 52 8.66 4.57 -11.06
N ARG A 53 7.54 4.97 -10.47
CA ARG A 53 6.47 5.77 -11.10
C ARG A 53 5.74 5.11 -12.27
N LYS A 54 6.01 3.83 -12.57
CA LYS A 54 5.24 3.08 -13.57
C LYS A 54 3.84 2.74 -13.02
N VAL A 55 2.80 3.25 -13.67
CA VAL A 55 1.40 2.99 -13.34
C VAL A 55 0.99 1.60 -13.83
N LEU A 56 0.34 0.82 -12.97
CA LEU A 56 -0.25 -0.46 -13.36
C LEU A 56 -1.47 -0.21 -14.27
N LYS A 57 -1.54 -0.95 -15.38
CA LYS A 57 -2.64 -0.81 -16.35
C LYS A 57 -4.00 -1.20 -15.78
N VAL A 58 -4.02 -2.20 -14.90
CA VAL A 58 -5.25 -2.80 -14.36
C VAL A 58 -5.66 -2.06 -13.08
N PRO A 59 -6.89 -1.51 -13.00
CA PRO A 59 -7.44 -0.99 -11.76
C PRO A 59 -7.61 -2.08 -10.71
N ILE A 60 -7.42 -1.74 -9.44
CA ILE A 60 -7.43 -2.68 -8.33
C ILE A 60 -8.55 -2.31 -7.35
N ASN A 61 -9.36 -3.30 -6.99
CA ASN A 61 -10.31 -3.16 -5.89
C ASN A 61 -9.57 -2.99 -4.55
N GLY A 62 -9.95 -1.98 -3.78
CA GLY A 62 -9.38 -1.62 -2.48
C GLY A 62 -9.45 -2.73 -1.44
N ALA A 63 -10.40 -3.65 -1.54
CA ALA A 63 -10.47 -4.84 -0.68
C ALA A 63 -9.24 -5.76 -0.82
N ARG A 64 -8.47 -5.61 -1.91
CA ARG A 64 -7.21 -6.33 -2.14
C ARG A 64 -5.98 -5.56 -1.65
N LEU A 65 -6.17 -4.40 -1.02
CA LEU A 65 -5.11 -3.54 -0.56
C LEU A 65 -5.00 -3.59 0.96
N LYS A 66 -3.77 -3.49 1.45
CA LYS A 66 -3.46 -3.30 2.87
C LYS A 66 -2.47 -2.15 3.01
N LYS A 67 -2.62 -1.29 4.02
CA LYS A 67 -1.66 -0.23 4.31
C LYS A 67 -0.25 -0.80 4.51
N TYR A 68 0.73 -0.20 3.86
CA TYR A 68 2.14 -0.52 4.06
C TYR A 68 2.69 0.37 5.18
N HIS A 69 3.17 -0.26 6.25
CA HIS A 69 3.80 0.45 7.36
C HIS A 69 5.31 0.47 7.13
N GLN A 70 5.82 1.62 6.73
CA GLN A 70 7.25 1.83 6.68
C GLN A 70 7.77 1.98 8.11
N CYS A 71 8.68 1.10 8.52
CA CYS A 71 9.45 1.33 9.73
C CYS A 71 10.43 2.45 9.39
N ALA A 72 10.16 3.66 9.89
CA ALA A 72 11.19 4.69 9.95
C ALA A 72 12.22 4.15 10.94
N LEU A 73 13.41 3.78 10.46
CA LEU A 73 14.55 3.59 11.35
C LEU A 73 14.70 4.93 12.07
N SER A 74 14.35 4.96 13.35
CA SER A 74 14.73 6.06 14.22
C SER A 74 16.25 6.14 14.14
N GLU A 75 16.80 7.26 13.70
CA GLU A 75 18.23 7.51 13.88
C GLU A 75 18.54 7.29 15.37
N PRO A 76 19.53 6.46 15.71
CA PRO A 76 19.84 6.21 17.12
C PRO A 76 20.24 7.54 17.77
N ILE A 77 19.49 7.96 18.79
CA ILE A 77 19.85 9.11 19.64
C ILE A 77 20.96 8.62 20.58
N VAL A 78 22.19 9.07 20.38
CA VAL A 78 23.29 8.82 21.31
C VAL A 78 23.25 9.89 22.40
N LEU A 79 22.89 9.51 23.62
CA LEU A 79 23.04 10.37 24.80
C LEU A 79 24.45 10.19 25.37
N ILE A 80 25.23 11.28 25.41
CA ILE A 80 26.52 11.32 26.10
C ILE A 80 26.27 11.95 27.47
N GLU A 81 26.39 11.15 28.54
CA GLU A 81 26.39 11.66 29.91
C GLU A 81 27.81 12.10 30.28
N ASN A 82 27.93 13.31 30.84
CA ASN A 82 29.18 13.90 31.35
C ASN A 82 29.36 13.61 32.84
#